data_AF-A0A7C3HSL8-F1
#
_entry.id   AF-A0A7C3HSL8-F1
#
_cell.length_a   1.000
_cell.length_b   1.000
_cell.length_c   1.000
_cell.angle_alpha   90.00
_cell.angle_beta   90.00
_cell.angle_gamma   90.00
#
_symmetry.space_group_name_H-M   'P 1'
#
loop_
_entity.id
_entity.type
_entity.pdbx_description
1 polymer ?
#
loop_
_entity_poly.entity_id
_entity_poly.type
_entity_poly.pdbx_seq_one_letter_code
_entity_poly.pdbx_strand_id
1 'polypeptide(L)'
;MTPSESQPRPALPGVSQEPRGARDPGPEPFEIWNVWESGAGNAAANMAWDEALLLHAGETSRPVLRFYGWTEPAASFGYFQRFADVARQTPLRPIVRRPTGGGLVPHDADWTYAVVLPAGHPWYALRAEASYLRLHRWLQAAFARLGIETRLAAEPRQVQPGCCFEGYERNDLLWQGRKLAGAAQRRTRAGLLIQGSVQPPPAFGITRTQWHQAMLEAAREVWSVKWESWTPPLSMEGTMRSLLETKYGRPEYHQRR
;
A
#
# COMPACT_ATOMS: atom_id res chain seq x y z
N MET A 1 53.11 -29.78 80.19
CA MET A 1 51.99 -30.21 79.34
C MET A 1 51.81 -29.15 78.27
N THR A 2 52.29 -29.42 77.07
CA THR A 2 52.31 -28.53 75.90
C THR A 2 50.92 -28.45 75.25
N PRO A 3 50.42 -27.26 74.82
CA PRO A 3 49.24 -27.18 73.97
C PRO A 3 49.63 -27.42 72.50
N SER A 4 48.76 -28.17 71.83
CA SER A 4 48.81 -28.60 70.43
C SER A 4 48.66 -27.42 69.46
N GLU A 5 49.57 -27.31 68.49
CA GLU A 5 49.39 -26.48 67.29
C GLU A 5 48.35 -27.11 66.35
N SER A 6 47.40 -26.30 65.87
CA SER A 6 46.41 -26.66 64.85
C SER A 6 46.87 -26.18 63.47
N GLN A 7 47.02 -27.11 62.52
CA GLN A 7 47.27 -26.77 61.12
C GLN A 7 45.95 -26.45 60.38
N PRO A 8 45.94 -25.50 59.44
CA PRO A 8 44.75 -25.18 58.64
C PRO A 8 44.56 -26.17 57.47
N ARG A 9 43.30 -26.50 57.17
CA ARG A 9 42.88 -27.36 56.05
C ARG A 9 43.02 -26.64 54.69
N PRO A 10 43.34 -27.35 53.59
CA PRO A 10 43.40 -26.75 52.25
C PRO A 10 42.01 -26.47 51.69
N ALA A 11 41.89 -25.36 50.94
CA ALA A 11 40.67 -24.94 50.25
C ALA A 11 40.38 -25.80 49.02
N LEU A 12 39.10 -26.11 48.78
CA LEU A 12 38.60 -26.84 47.62
C LEU A 12 38.66 -25.95 46.34
N PRO A 13 38.97 -26.52 45.17
CA PRO A 13 39.04 -25.76 43.92
C PRO A 13 37.65 -25.29 43.45
N GLY A 14 37.63 -24.07 42.91
CA GLY A 14 36.43 -23.34 42.51
C GLY A 14 35.64 -24.02 41.38
N VAL A 15 34.32 -23.97 41.53
CA VAL A 15 33.35 -24.39 40.51
C VAL A 15 33.38 -23.38 39.36
N SER A 16 33.81 -23.84 38.19
CA SER A 16 33.74 -23.14 36.92
C SER A 16 32.28 -22.80 36.61
N GLN A 17 31.93 -21.51 36.58
CA GLN A 17 30.62 -21.08 36.09
C GLN A 17 30.61 -21.19 34.57
N GLU A 18 29.77 -22.08 34.05
CA GLU A 18 29.46 -22.11 32.61
C GLU A 18 28.87 -20.77 32.17
N PRO A 19 29.17 -20.30 30.94
CA PRO A 19 28.57 -19.09 30.42
C PRO A 19 27.08 -19.32 30.25
N ARG A 20 26.27 -18.50 30.94
CA ARG A 20 24.82 -18.44 30.76
C ARG A 20 24.52 -18.29 29.27
N GLY A 21 23.91 -19.33 28.70
CA GLY A 21 23.50 -19.34 27.30
C GLY A 21 22.77 -18.06 26.94
N ALA A 22 23.21 -17.43 25.85
CA ALA A 22 22.45 -16.37 25.20
C ALA A 22 21.04 -16.91 24.99
N ARG A 23 20.03 -16.23 25.57
CA ARG A 23 18.64 -16.52 25.27
C ARG A 23 18.48 -16.39 23.76
N ASP A 24 18.01 -17.45 23.14
CA ASP A 24 17.55 -17.43 21.75
C ASP A 24 16.64 -16.22 21.60
N PRO A 25 16.96 -15.23 20.74
CA PRO A 25 16.05 -14.13 20.48
C PRO A 25 14.80 -14.78 19.89
N GLY A 26 13.72 -14.79 20.68
CA GLY A 26 12.42 -15.27 20.21
C GLY A 26 12.08 -14.62 18.87
N PRO A 27 11.22 -15.26 18.05
CA PRO A 27 11.00 -14.82 16.67
C PRO A 27 10.75 -13.32 16.61
N GLU A 28 11.51 -12.62 15.75
CA GLU A 28 11.36 -11.19 15.48
C GLU A 28 9.86 -10.83 15.34
N PRO A 29 9.39 -9.78 16.02
CA PRO A 29 7.96 -9.47 16.03
C PRO A 29 7.50 -9.15 14.60
N PHE A 30 6.62 -9.99 14.06
CA PHE A 30 5.98 -9.76 12.77
C PHE A 30 4.75 -8.88 12.92
N GLU A 31 4.46 -8.05 11.92
CA GLU A 31 3.23 -7.26 11.86
C GLU A 31 2.19 -7.97 10.98
N ILE A 32 0.96 -8.14 11.46
CA ILE A 32 -0.09 -8.80 10.69
C ILE A 32 -0.83 -7.77 9.82
N TRP A 33 -0.84 -7.99 8.52
CA TRP A 33 -1.59 -7.20 7.54
C TRP A 33 -2.65 -8.07 6.87
N ASN A 34 -3.81 -7.48 6.63
CA ASN A 34 -4.88 -8.11 5.87
C ASN A 34 -4.61 -7.93 4.37
N VAL A 35 -4.81 -8.98 3.57
CA VAL A 35 -4.83 -8.91 2.11
C VAL A 35 -6.21 -9.28 1.59
N TRP A 36 -6.74 -8.47 0.67
CA TRP A 36 -8.04 -8.68 0.05
C TRP A 36 -7.96 -8.63 -1.47
N GLU A 37 -8.20 -9.77 -2.09
CA GLU A 37 -8.40 -9.92 -3.53
C GLU A 37 -9.87 -9.64 -3.87
N SER A 38 -10.23 -8.38 -4.10
CA SER A 38 -11.64 -7.99 -4.24
C SER A 38 -12.25 -8.27 -5.60
N GLY A 39 -11.44 -8.71 -6.57
CA GLY A 39 -11.87 -8.95 -7.95
C GLY A 39 -12.07 -7.65 -8.76
N ALA A 40 -12.78 -7.77 -9.88
CA ALA A 40 -13.10 -6.64 -10.73
C ALA A 40 -14.38 -5.95 -10.26
N GLY A 41 -14.34 -4.62 -10.14
CA GLY A 41 -15.50 -3.79 -9.84
C GLY A 41 -15.70 -2.72 -10.91
N ASN A 42 -16.92 -2.19 -11.02
CA ASN A 42 -17.15 -0.99 -11.81
C ASN A 42 -16.52 0.23 -11.12
N ALA A 43 -16.39 1.34 -11.87
CA ALA A 43 -15.65 2.50 -11.40
C ALA A 43 -16.21 3.10 -10.09
N ALA A 44 -17.53 3.16 -9.94
CA ALA A 44 -18.16 3.67 -8.73
C ALA A 44 -17.93 2.74 -7.53
N ALA A 45 -18.07 1.43 -7.72
CA ALA A 45 -17.90 0.43 -6.67
C ALA A 45 -16.46 0.38 -6.15
N ASN A 46 -15.48 0.49 -7.04
CA ASN A 46 -14.07 0.54 -6.63
C ASN A 46 -13.78 1.74 -5.72
N MET A 47 -14.30 2.92 -6.05
CA MET A 47 -14.11 4.11 -5.21
C MET A 47 -14.89 4.05 -3.90
N ALA A 48 -16.10 3.48 -3.93
CA ALA A 48 -16.92 3.28 -2.73
C ALA A 48 -16.25 2.32 -1.75
N TRP A 49 -15.64 1.23 -2.23
CA TRP A 49 -14.88 0.30 -1.40
C TRP A 49 -13.65 0.94 -0.77
N ASP A 50 -12.85 1.68 -1.55
CA ASP A 50 -11.65 2.33 -1.03
C ASP A 50 -11.97 3.38 0.04
N GLU A 51 -13.08 4.13 -0.12
CA GLU A 51 -13.54 5.07 0.92
C GLU A 51 -14.16 4.34 2.12
N ALA A 52 -14.93 3.26 1.92
CA ALA A 52 -15.46 2.46 3.03
C ALA A 52 -14.32 1.89 3.90
N LEU A 53 -13.28 1.31 3.27
CA LEU A 53 -12.10 0.83 3.99
C LEU A 53 -11.45 1.96 4.79
N LEU A 54 -11.31 3.17 4.22
CA LEU A 54 -10.75 4.31 4.92
C LEU A 54 -11.60 4.75 6.12
N LEU A 55 -12.93 4.75 6.00
CA LEU A 55 -13.83 5.13 7.09
C LEU A 55 -13.77 4.13 8.25
N HIS A 56 -13.61 2.84 7.92
CA HIS A 56 -13.53 1.74 8.88
C HIS A 56 -12.09 1.32 9.25
N ALA A 57 -11.08 2.12 8.87
CA ALA A 57 -9.67 1.78 9.11
C ALA A 57 -9.39 1.56 10.61
N GLY A 58 -9.98 2.37 11.48
CA GLY A 58 -9.86 2.22 12.94
C GLY A 58 -10.49 0.93 13.49
N GLU A 59 -11.60 0.46 12.90
CA GLU A 59 -12.28 -0.78 13.31
C GLU A 59 -11.50 -2.02 12.87
N THR A 60 -10.84 -1.94 11.72
CA THR A 60 -10.04 -3.04 11.20
C THR A 60 -8.82 -3.31 12.08
N SER A 61 -8.30 -2.28 12.78
CA SER A 61 -7.12 -2.28 13.67
C SER A 61 -5.79 -2.74 13.06
N ARG A 62 -5.83 -3.33 11.85
CA ARG A 62 -4.70 -3.79 11.05
C ARG A 62 -4.70 -3.10 9.70
N PRO A 63 -3.52 -2.92 9.08
CA PRO A 63 -3.45 -2.46 7.70
C PRO A 63 -4.14 -3.43 6.74
N VAL A 64 -4.68 -2.90 5.64
CA VAL A 64 -5.30 -3.66 4.56
C VAL A 64 -4.62 -3.34 3.24
N LEU A 65 -4.14 -4.36 2.53
CA LEU A 65 -3.81 -4.30 1.12
C LEU A 65 -4.97 -4.88 0.31
N ARG A 66 -5.60 -4.06 -0.52
CA ARG A 66 -6.64 -4.48 -1.46
C ARG A 66 -6.05 -4.51 -2.86
N PHE A 67 -6.19 -5.63 -3.54
CA PHE A 67 -6.01 -5.72 -4.99
C PHE A 67 -7.38 -5.74 -5.68
N TYR A 68 -7.47 -5.07 -6.82
CA TYR A 68 -8.71 -5.01 -7.59
C TYR A 68 -8.45 -4.78 -9.07
N GLY A 69 -9.50 -4.99 -9.86
CA GLY A 69 -9.51 -4.64 -11.28
C GLY A 69 -10.78 -3.88 -11.66
N TRP A 70 -10.93 -3.66 -12.95
CA TRP A 70 -12.01 -2.89 -13.55
C TRP A 70 -12.83 -3.79 -14.46
N THR A 71 -14.16 -3.69 -14.37
CA THR A 71 -15.08 -4.47 -15.23
C THR A 71 -15.16 -3.92 -16.65
N GLU A 72 -14.73 -2.68 -16.84
CA GLU A 72 -14.76 -1.95 -18.11
C GLU A 72 -13.63 -0.91 -18.12
N PRO A 73 -13.11 -0.51 -19.30
CA PRO A 73 -12.16 0.59 -19.40
C PRO A 73 -12.74 1.86 -18.78
N ALA A 74 -12.08 2.43 -17.79
CA ALA A 74 -12.55 3.60 -17.06
C ALA A 74 -11.44 4.63 -16.88
N ALA A 75 -11.78 5.79 -16.34
CA ALA A 75 -10.77 6.73 -15.86
C ALA A 75 -11.15 7.31 -14.50
N SER A 76 -10.17 7.49 -13.62
CA SER A 76 -10.37 8.17 -12.34
C SER A 76 -9.66 9.52 -12.31
N PHE A 77 -10.21 10.47 -11.56
CA PHE A 77 -9.60 11.80 -11.41
C PHE A 77 -9.67 12.32 -9.98
N GLY A 78 -8.72 13.19 -9.64
CA GLY A 78 -8.50 13.59 -8.25
C GLY A 78 -9.64 14.43 -7.67
N TYR A 79 -9.79 14.34 -6.35
CA TYR A 79 -10.84 14.99 -5.58
C TYR A 79 -10.99 16.50 -5.87
N PHE A 80 -9.89 17.21 -6.14
CA PHE A 80 -9.88 18.66 -6.39
C PHE A 80 -9.93 19.06 -7.88
N GLN A 81 -9.94 18.12 -8.83
CA GLN A 81 -9.99 18.48 -10.25
C GLN A 81 -11.44 18.74 -10.70
N ARG A 82 -11.60 19.57 -11.74
CA ARG A 82 -12.91 19.84 -12.33
C ARG A 82 -13.24 18.79 -13.38
N PHE A 83 -14.42 18.18 -13.27
CA PHE A 83 -14.88 17.16 -14.21
C PHE A 83 -14.84 17.62 -15.66
N ALA A 84 -15.29 18.85 -15.94
CA ALA A 84 -15.33 19.38 -17.31
C ALA A 84 -13.94 19.40 -17.97
N ASP A 85 -12.88 19.69 -17.22
CA ASP A 85 -11.52 19.72 -17.75
C ASP A 85 -10.96 18.32 -17.98
N VAL A 86 -11.26 17.40 -17.07
CA VAL A 86 -10.84 16.00 -17.15
C VAL A 86 -11.56 15.28 -18.29
N ALA A 87 -12.86 15.51 -18.46
CA ALA A 87 -13.68 14.83 -19.46
C ALA A 87 -13.22 15.11 -20.90
N ARG A 88 -12.50 16.22 -21.15
CA ARG A 88 -11.89 16.55 -22.44
C ARG A 88 -10.51 15.93 -22.64
N GLN A 89 -9.87 15.42 -21.59
CA GLN A 89 -8.50 14.88 -21.63
C GLN A 89 -8.44 13.40 -21.99
N THR A 90 -9.55 12.67 -21.93
CA THR A 90 -9.58 11.24 -22.24
C THR A 90 -10.90 10.81 -22.88
N PRO A 91 -10.87 9.87 -23.84
CA PRO A 91 -12.07 9.25 -24.36
C PRO A 91 -12.66 8.19 -23.41
N LEU A 92 -11.91 7.72 -22.40
CA LEU A 92 -12.34 6.63 -21.52
C LEU A 92 -13.59 6.99 -20.72
N ARG A 93 -14.53 6.05 -20.62
CA ARG A 93 -15.77 6.19 -19.87
C ARG A 93 -16.12 4.84 -19.21
N PRO A 94 -16.59 4.84 -17.95
CA PRO A 94 -16.98 5.99 -17.14
C PRO A 94 -15.79 6.78 -16.57
N ILE A 95 -16.03 8.06 -16.20
CA ILE A 95 -15.08 8.90 -15.46
C ILE A 95 -15.57 9.03 -14.02
N VAL A 96 -14.74 8.65 -13.05
CA VAL A 96 -15.08 8.67 -11.61
C VAL A 96 -14.16 9.59 -10.81
N ARG A 97 -14.72 10.41 -9.91
CA ARG A 97 -13.94 11.20 -8.96
C ARG A 97 -13.51 10.30 -7.81
N ARG A 98 -12.21 10.19 -7.54
CA ARG A 98 -11.69 9.37 -6.44
C ARG A 98 -11.63 10.14 -5.12
N PRO A 99 -11.60 9.45 -3.96
CA PRO A 99 -11.50 10.13 -2.67
C PRO A 99 -10.16 10.86 -2.50
N THR A 100 -9.09 10.39 -3.13
CA THR A 100 -7.73 10.97 -3.07
C THR A 100 -7.54 12.12 -4.07
N GLY A 101 -6.45 12.88 -3.90
CA GLY A 101 -6.04 13.92 -4.86
C GLY A 101 -5.38 13.35 -6.14
N GLY A 102 -4.51 14.13 -6.78
CA GLY A 102 -3.74 13.72 -7.97
C GLY A 102 -4.43 13.97 -9.31
N GLY A 103 -3.77 13.57 -10.41
CA GLY A 103 -4.21 13.80 -11.79
C GLY A 103 -5.15 12.72 -12.37
N LEU A 104 -5.47 12.80 -13.66
CA LEU A 104 -6.27 11.76 -14.32
C LEU A 104 -5.48 10.43 -14.41
N VAL A 105 -6.16 9.30 -14.24
CA VAL A 105 -5.57 7.95 -14.35
C VAL A 105 -6.46 7.10 -15.27
N PRO A 106 -5.94 6.59 -16.39
CA PRO A 106 -6.63 5.60 -17.21
C PRO A 106 -6.60 4.21 -16.57
N HIS A 107 -7.71 3.49 -16.67
CA HIS A 107 -7.91 2.15 -16.13
C HIS A 107 -8.42 1.21 -17.22
N ASP A 108 -7.58 0.92 -18.20
CA ASP A 108 -7.85 0.06 -19.37
C ASP A 108 -7.02 -1.23 -19.35
N ALA A 109 -5.79 -1.17 -18.86
CA ALA A 109 -4.88 -2.32 -18.75
C ALA A 109 -4.11 -2.36 -17.41
N ASP A 110 -4.50 -1.54 -16.45
CA ASP A 110 -3.70 -1.29 -15.26
C ASP A 110 -3.92 -2.32 -14.15
N TRP A 111 -2.92 -2.46 -13.29
CA TRP A 111 -3.01 -3.24 -12.06
C TRP A 111 -3.19 -2.29 -10.89
N THR A 112 -4.39 -2.34 -10.30
CA THR A 112 -4.78 -1.43 -9.23
C THR A 112 -4.70 -2.06 -7.85
N TYR A 113 -4.29 -1.23 -6.90
CA TYR A 113 -4.26 -1.59 -5.50
C TYR A 113 -4.62 -0.39 -4.62
N ALA A 114 -5.05 -0.69 -3.39
CA ALA A 114 -5.19 0.29 -2.33
C ALA A 114 -4.55 -0.23 -1.05
N VAL A 115 -3.88 0.65 -0.31
CA VAL A 115 -3.35 0.38 1.03
C VAL A 115 -4.09 1.28 2.01
N VAL A 116 -4.70 0.67 3.03
CA VAL A 116 -5.39 1.40 4.09
C VAL A 116 -4.73 1.10 5.43
N LEU A 117 -4.35 2.15 6.14
CA LEU A 117 -3.60 2.07 7.39
C LEU A 117 -4.39 2.78 8.50
N PRO A 118 -4.61 2.14 9.66
CA PRO A 118 -5.29 2.77 10.79
C PRO A 118 -4.49 3.96 11.34
N ALA A 119 -5.17 4.90 12.00
CA ALA A 119 -4.54 6.10 12.55
C ALA A 119 -3.42 5.82 13.57
N GLY A 120 -3.45 4.67 14.25
CA GLY A 120 -2.39 4.23 15.18
C GLY A 120 -1.17 3.62 14.52
N HIS A 121 -1.20 3.33 13.22
CA HIS A 121 -0.09 2.68 12.52
C HIS A 121 1.07 3.67 12.28
N PRO A 122 2.35 3.28 12.38
CA PRO A 122 3.49 4.20 12.20
C PRO A 122 3.50 4.96 10.87
N TRP A 123 3.01 4.36 9.78
CA TRP A 123 2.91 5.06 8.49
C TRP A 123 1.89 6.21 8.51
N TYR A 124 0.93 6.19 9.44
CA TYR A 124 0.00 7.28 9.59
C TYR A 124 0.71 8.57 10.08
N ALA A 125 1.78 8.45 10.86
CA ALA A 125 2.55 9.61 11.32
C ALA A 125 3.48 10.19 10.23
N LEU A 126 3.71 9.45 9.14
CA LEU A 126 4.62 9.90 8.08
C LEU A 126 4.05 11.12 7.34
N ARG A 127 4.95 12.02 6.95
CA ARG A 127 4.64 13.06 5.96
C ARG A 127 4.22 12.39 4.64
N ALA A 128 3.37 13.07 3.89
CA ALA A 128 2.83 12.58 2.62
C ALA A 128 3.93 12.06 1.67
N GLU A 129 5.00 12.82 1.49
CA GLU A 129 6.11 12.41 0.63
C GLU A 129 6.83 11.15 1.15
N ALA A 130 6.97 10.99 2.47
CA ALA A 130 7.66 9.85 3.07
C ALA A 130 6.83 8.56 2.99
N SER A 131 5.50 8.61 3.23
CA SER A 131 4.62 7.45 3.01
C SER A 131 4.56 7.07 1.54
N TYR A 132 4.54 8.05 0.65
CA TYR A 132 4.56 7.83 -0.79
C TYR A 132 5.87 7.17 -1.24
N LEU A 133 7.04 7.70 -0.86
CA LEU A 133 8.35 7.11 -1.15
C LEU A 133 8.45 5.69 -0.62
N ARG A 134 7.99 5.46 0.61
CA ARG A 134 8.01 4.12 1.23
C ARG A 134 7.18 3.11 0.43
N LEU A 135 5.98 3.48 -0.02
CA LEU A 135 5.16 2.64 -0.88
C LEU A 135 5.82 2.37 -2.24
N HIS A 136 6.46 3.36 -2.85
CA HIS A 136 7.08 3.18 -4.16
C HIS A 136 8.38 2.39 -4.09
N ARG A 137 9.12 2.44 -2.97
CA ARG A 137 10.22 1.49 -2.71
C ARG A 137 9.73 0.06 -2.58
N TRP A 138 8.53 -0.14 -2.01
CA TRP A 138 7.93 -1.46 -1.95
C TRP A 138 7.52 -1.98 -3.33
N LEU A 139 6.91 -1.14 -4.18
CA LEU A 139 6.68 -1.48 -5.58
C LEU A 139 8.01 -1.80 -6.31
N GLN A 140 9.04 -0.99 -6.12
CA GLN A 140 10.36 -1.21 -6.71
C GLN A 140 10.93 -2.57 -6.30
N ALA A 141 10.86 -2.93 -5.01
CA ALA A 141 11.29 -4.23 -4.52
C ALA A 141 10.49 -5.37 -5.14
N ALA A 142 9.16 -5.23 -5.26
CA ALA A 142 8.31 -6.22 -5.92
C ALA A 142 8.70 -6.43 -7.40
N PHE A 143 8.96 -5.36 -8.15
CA PHE A 143 9.42 -5.49 -9.54
C PHE A 143 10.82 -6.08 -9.66
N ALA A 144 11.73 -5.75 -8.73
CA ALA A 144 13.06 -6.35 -8.69
C ALA A 144 13.00 -7.89 -8.51
N ARG A 145 12.06 -8.39 -7.68
CA ARG A 145 11.81 -9.85 -7.54
C ARG A 145 11.37 -10.51 -8.84
N LEU A 146 10.73 -9.76 -9.73
CA LEU A 146 10.30 -10.22 -11.05
C LEU A 146 11.36 -10.00 -12.13
N GLY A 147 12.59 -9.62 -11.75
CA GLY A 147 13.68 -9.34 -12.69
C GLY A 147 13.52 -8.04 -13.47
N ILE A 148 12.65 -7.13 -13.02
CA ILE A 148 12.38 -5.86 -13.69
C ILE A 148 13.03 -4.73 -12.90
N GLU A 149 14.11 -4.18 -13.45
CA GLU A 149 14.79 -3.04 -12.86
C GLU A 149 13.99 -1.76 -13.07
N THR A 150 13.71 -1.05 -11.98
CA THR A 150 12.94 0.20 -11.97
C THR A 150 13.65 1.25 -11.13
N ARG A 151 13.37 2.52 -11.40
CA ARG A 151 13.95 3.66 -10.68
C ARG A 151 12.86 4.58 -10.15
N LEU A 152 13.11 5.21 -9.02
CA LEU A 152 12.25 6.29 -8.52
C LEU A 152 12.61 7.60 -9.21
N ALA A 153 11.61 8.38 -9.61
CA ALA A 153 11.82 9.70 -10.17
C ALA A 153 12.46 10.65 -9.14
N ALA A 154 13.64 11.20 -9.44
CA ALA A 154 14.30 12.15 -8.54
C ALA A 154 13.61 13.52 -8.52
N GLU A 155 13.14 13.96 -9.69
CA GLU A 155 12.48 15.23 -9.96
C GLU A 155 11.22 15.01 -10.81
N PRO A 156 10.19 15.86 -10.69
CA PRO A 156 9.00 15.74 -11.51
C PRO A 156 9.28 16.12 -12.97
N ARG A 157 8.53 15.51 -13.88
CA ARG A 157 8.47 15.89 -15.30
C ARG A 157 7.04 16.30 -15.64
N GLN A 158 6.85 17.57 -15.91
CA GLN A 158 5.59 18.08 -16.43
C GLN A 158 5.48 17.81 -17.93
N VAL A 159 4.28 17.43 -18.33
CA VAL A 159 3.87 17.26 -19.73
C VAL A 159 2.54 17.97 -19.93
N GLN A 160 2.08 18.05 -21.18
CA GLN A 160 0.80 18.69 -21.47
C GLN A 160 -0.37 17.98 -20.76
N PRO A 161 -1.42 18.72 -20.37
CA PRO A 161 -2.63 18.14 -19.79
C PRO A 161 -3.19 17.00 -20.66
N GLY A 162 -3.62 15.90 -20.04
CA GLY A 162 -4.10 14.68 -20.73
C GLY A 162 -3.04 13.61 -20.98
N CYS A 163 -1.75 13.90 -20.79
CA CYS A 163 -0.66 12.95 -20.97
C CYS A 163 -0.21 12.34 -19.62
N CYS A 164 -1.16 11.87 -18.80
CA CYS A 164 -0.92 11.59 -17.38
C CYS A 164 0.13 10.52 -17.04
N PHE A 165 0.54 9.70 -18.02
CA PHE A 165 1.65 8.74 -17.88
C PHE A 165 2.90 9.10 -18.73
N GLU A 166 2.86 10.20 -19.47
CA GLU A 166 4.07 10.77 -20.10
C GLU A 166 4.83 11.69 -19.14
N GLY A 167 4.10 12.30 -18.20
CA GLY A 167 4.64 13.02 -17.05
C GLY A 167 4.70 12.14 -15.81
N TYR A 168 5.48 12.58 -14.84
CA TYR A 168 5.61 11.90 -13.55
C TYR A 168 5.96 12.89 -12.45
N GLU A 169 5.56 12.55 -11.23
CA GLU A 169 5.89 13.26 -10.02
C GLU A 169 7.16 12.71 -9.39
N ARG A 170 7.71 13.45 -8.43
CA ARG A 170 8.82 12.95 -7.61
C ARG A 170 8.41 11.63 -6.94
N ASN A 171 9.34 10.68 -6.94
CA ASN A 171 9.20 9.31 -6.42
C ASN A 171 8.21 8.40 -7.17
N ASP A 172 7.57 8.82 -8.26
CA ASP A 172 6.86 7.88 -9.14
C ASP A 172 7.84 6.78 -9.60
N LEU A 173 7.33 5.57 -9.80
CA LEU A 173 8.15 4.45 -10.25
C LEU A 173 8.27 4.48 -11.77
N LEU A 174 9.51 4.48 -12.26
CA LEU A 174 9.83 4.56 -13.68
C LEU A 174 10.48 3.26 -14.17
N TRP A 175 10.15 2.88 -15.39
CA TRP A 175 10.85 1.85 -16.16
C TRP A 175 11.31 2.45 -17.49
N GLN A 176 12.60 2.32 -17.80
CA GLN A 176 13.22 2.94 -18.99
C GLN A 176 12.86 4.43 -19.18
N GLY A 177 12.76 5.17 -18.07
CA GLY A 177 12.42 6.60 -18.08
C GLY A 177 10.95 6.95 -18.33
N ARG A 178 10.08 5.96 -18.46
CA ARG A 178 8.62 6.13 -18.56
C ARG A 178 7.96 5.77 -17.24
N LYS A 179 6.85 6.43 -16.91
CA LYS A 179 6.11 6.12 -15.68
C LYS A 179 5.51 4.72 -15.77
N LEU A 180 5.88 3.88 -14.81
CA LEU A 180 5.35 2.53 -14.62
C LEU A 180 4.25 2.53 -13.58
N ALA A 181 4.45 3.21 -12.45
CA ALA A 181 3.47 3.24 -11.37
C ALA A 181 3.42 4.62 -10.71
N GLY A 182 2.24 4.95 -10.20
CA GLY A 182 2.02 6.12 -9.35
C GLY A 182 0.88 5.88 -8.38
N ALA A 183 0.77 6.77 -7.40
CA ALA A 183 -0.29 6.71 -6.40
C ALA A 183 -0.83 8.10 -6.03
N ALA A 184 -1.94 8.11 -5.30
CA ALA A 184 -2.44 9.27 -4.60
C ALA A 184 -2.90 8.83 -3.20
N GLN A 185 -2.86 9.75 -2.23
CA GLN A 185 -3.22 9.43 -0.86
C GLN A 185 -4.18 10.43 -0.23
N ARG A 186 -4.91 9.97 0.78
CA ARG A 186 -5.81 10.77 1.61
C ARG A 186 -5.64 10.34 3.06
N ARG A 187 -5.44 11.33 3.93
CA ARG A 187 -5.39 11.16 5.37
C ARG A 187 -6.67 11.74 5.99
N THR A 188 -7.29 10.99 6.90
CA THR A 188 -8.44 11.42 7.71
C THR A 188 -8.20 11.01 9.16
N ARG A 189 -9.07 11.44 10.09
CA ARG A 189 -9.02 10.95 11.48
C ARG A 189 -9.13 9.43 11.62
N ALA A 190 -9.72 8.74 10.64
CA ALA A 190 -9.88 7.29 10.68
C ALA A 190 -8.61 6.56 10.25
N GLY A 191 -7.87 7.09 9.27
CA GLY A 191 -6.67 6.44 8.75
C GLY A 191 -6.06 7.11 7.53
N LEU A 192 -5.15 6.39 6.89
CA LEU A 192 -4.47 6.76 5.65
C LEU A 192 -4.88 5.79 4.55
N LEU A 193 -5.42 6.31 3.45
CA LEU A 193 -5.66 5.59 2.21
C LEU A 193 -4.59 5.99 1.19
N ILE A 194 -3.97 5.01 0.54
CA ILE A 194 -3.13 5.22 -0.63
C ILE A 194 -3.67 4.35 -1.77
N GLN A 195 -4.09 4.98 -2.87
CA GLN A 195 -4.59 4.31 -4.07
C GLN A 195 -3.50 4.37 -5.15
N GLY A 196 -3.15 3.23 -5.73
CA GLY A 196 -2.09 3.12 -6.73
C GLY A 196 -2.52 2.36 -7.98
N SER A 197 -1.85 2.70 -9.07
CA SER A 197 -2.03 2.10 -10.40
C SER A 197 -0.66 1.81 -10.99
N VAL A 198 -0.54 0.63 -11.59
CA VAL A 198 0.65 0.17 -12.31
C VAL A 198 0.27 -0.12 -13.76
N GLN A 199 1.06 0.38 -14.71
CA GLN A 199 0.88 0.19 -16.16
C GLN A 199 2.02 -0.69 -16.72
N PRO A 200 2.06 -2.00 -16.38
CA PRO A 200 3.14 -2.87 -16.84
C PRO A 200 3.05 -3.06 -18.37
N PRO A 201 4.15 -2.79 -19.12
CA PRO A 201 4.20 -3.08 -20.53
C PRO A 201 3.96 -4.58 -20.79
N PRO A 202 3.24 -4.95 -21.87
CA PRO A 202 3.07 -6.34 -22.27
C PRO A 202 4.40 -7.10 -22.43
N ALA A 203 5.47 -6.38 -22.81
CA ALA A 203 6.82 -6.91 -22.97
C ALA A 203 7.43 -7.49 -21.69
N PHE A 204 6.87 -7.20 -20.50
CA PHE A 204 7.38 -7.80 -19.27
C PHE A 204 7.11 -9.31 -19.18
N GLY A 205 6.10 -9.83 -19.89
CA GLY A 205 5.74 -11.25 -19.82
C GLY A 205 5.28 -11.71 -18.42
N ILE A 206 4.95 -10.79 -17.52
CA ILE A 206 4.47 -11.08 -16.17
C ILE A 206 2.96 -10.90 -16.07
N THR A 207 2.34 -11.73 -15.25
CA THR A 207 0.92 -11.67 -14.94
C THR A 207 0.65 -10.81 -13.71
N ARG A 208 -0.59 -10.31 -13.61
CA ARG A 208 -1.06 -9.59 -12.42
C ARG A 208 -0.88 -10.41 -11.15
N THR A 209 -1.14 -11.72 -11.20
CA THR A 209 -0.98 -12.62 -10.05
C THR A 209 0.47 -12.75 -9.61
N GLN A 210 1.42 -12.84 -10.53
CA GLN A 210 2.86 -12.84 -10.19
C GLN A 210 3.24 -11.53 -9.49
N TRP A 211 2.71 -10.39 -9.93
CA TRP A 211 2.93 -9.11 -9.27
C TRP A 211 2.29 -9.02 -7.88
N HIS A 212 1.07 -9.55 -7.69
CA HIS A 212 0.47 -9.64 -6.34
C HIS A 212 1.38 -10.43 -5.40
N GLN A 213 1.86 -11.61 -5.82
CA GLN A 213 2.78 -12.41 -4.98
C GLN A 213 4.09 -11.67 -4.69
N ALA A 214 4.68 -11.01 -5.69
CA ALA A 214 5.90 -10.23 -5.50
C ALA A 214 5.71 -9.07 -4.51
N MET A 215 4.54 -8.41 -4.52
CA MET A 215 4.17 -7.40 -3.53
C MET A 215 4.11 -8.00 -2.12
N LEU A 216 3.44 -9.14 -1.94
CA LEU A 216 3.31 -9.79 -0.64
C LEU A 216 4.68 -10.25 -0.10
N GLU A 217 5.51 -10.84 -0.95
CA GLU A 217 6.86 -11.30 -0.59
C GLU A 217 7.81 -10.15 -0.27
N ALA A 218 7.79 -9.06 -1.03
CA ALA A 218 8.63 -7.91 -0.76
C ALA A 218 8.30 -7.28 0.62
N ALA A 219 7.03 -7.21 1.02
CA ALA A 219 6.66 -6.71 2.35
C ALA A 219 7.05 -7.69 3.47
N ARG A 220 6.96 -9.00 3.23
CA ARG A 220 7.43 -10.03 4.17
C ARG A 220 8.91 -9.84 4.49
N GLU A 221 9.73 -9.63 3.47
CA GLU A 221 11.18 -9.50 3.62
C GLU A 221 11.60 -8.15 4.20
N VAL A 222 10.98 -7.06 3.76
CA VAL A 222 11.42 -5.70 4.14
C VAL A 222 10.84 -5.26 5.50
N TRP A 223 9.65 -5.73 5.86
CA TRP A 223 8.93 -5.26 7.05
C TRP A 223 8.45 -6.38 7.98
N SER A 224 8.87 -7.63 7.75
CA SER A 224 8.42 -8.79 8.54
C SER A 224 6.89 -8.90 8.58
N VAL A 225 6.20 -8.54 7.48
CA VAL A 225 4.74 -8.58 7.41
C VAL A 225 4.25 -10.02 7.29
N LYS A 226 3.32 -10.41 8.16
CA LYS A 226 2.53 -11.64 8.00
C LYS A 226 1.19 -11.30 7.35
N TRP A 227 0.91 -11.90 6.20
CA TRP A 227 -0.34 -11.70 5.47
C TRP A 227 -1.43 -12.66 5.93
N GLU A 228 -2.62 -12.11 6.21
CA GLU A 228 -3.85 -12.87 6.44
C GLU A 228 -4.86 -12.56 5.35
N SER A 229 -5.41 -13.61 4.72
CA SER A 229 -6.51 -13.45 3.78
C SER A 229 -7.73 -12.92 4.53
N TRP A 230 -8.37 -11.90 3.97
CA TRP A 230 -9.44 -11.19 4.63
C TRP A 230 -10.46 -10.66 3.63
N THR A 231 -11.72 -10.59 4.05
CA THR A 231 -12.82 -9.97 3.32
C THR A 231 -13.55 -8.98 4.24
N PRO A 232 -14.04 -7.85 3.71
CA PRO A 232 -14.79 -6.88 4.50
C PRO A 232 -16.00 -7.51 5.21
N PRO A 233 -16.27 -7.13 6.48
CA PRO A 233 -17.50 -7.55 7.17
C PRO A 233 -18.73 -6.85 6.58
N LEU A 234 -19.92 -7.39 6.86
CA LEU A 234 -21.20 -6.86 6.38
C LEU A 234 -21.46 -5.39 6.78
N SER A 235 -20.92 -4.94 7.92
CA SER A 235 -21.01 -3.53 8.32
C SER A 235 -20.33 -2.61 7.28
N MET A 236 -19.17 -3.01 6.79
CA MET A 236 -18.41 -2.26 5.79
C MET A 236 -19.07 -2.36 4.41
N GLU A 237 -19.67 -3.50 4.06
CA GLU A 237 -20.54 -3.61 2.88
C GLU A 237 -21.71 -2.62 2.93
N GLY A 238 -22.36 -2.47 4.09
CA GLY A 238 -23.43 -1.50 4.28
C GLY A 238 -22.97 -0.06 3.99
N THR A 239 -21.81 0.33 4.52
CA THR A 239 -21.18 1.63 4.21
C THR A 239 -20.84 1.78 2.74
N MET A 240 -20.29 0.74 2.10
CA MET A 240 -20.00 0.76 0.66
C MET A 240 -21.27 0.97 -0.17
N ARG A 241 -22.36 0.25 0.13
CA ARG A 241 -23.65 0.41 -0.57
C ARG A 241 -24.22 1.81 -0.39
N SER A 242 -24.17 2.35 0.83
CA SER A 242 -24.57 3.72 1.11
C SER A 242 -23.75 4.74 0.30
N LEU A 243 -22.41 4.56 0.22
CA LEU A 243 -21.55 5.41 -0.60
C LEU A 243 -21.85 5.29 -2.09
N LEU A 244 -22.22 4.11 -2.60
CA LEU A 244 -22.71 3.97 -3.97
C LEU A 244 -24.00 4.76 -4.20
N GLU A 245 -24.99 4.58 -3.33
CA GLU A 245 -26.31 5.20 -3.47
C GLU A 245 -26.29 6.72 -3.30
N THR A 246 -25.42 7.25 -2.45
CA THR A 246 -25.43 8.66 -2.06
C THR A 246 -24.32 9.49 -2.70
N LYS A 247 -23.27 8.84 -3.24
CA LYS A 247 -22.05 9.52 -3.67
C LYS A 247 -21.50 8.99 -4.99
N TYR A 248 -20.91 7.81 -5.05
CA TYR A 248 -20.17 7.35 -6.22
C TYR A 248 -21.06 6.91 -7.39
N GLY A 249 -22.28 6.46 -7.11
CA GLY A 249 -23.30 6.19 -8.14
C GLY A 249 -24.04 7.44 -8.63
N ARG A 250 -23.75 8.63 -8.07
CA ARG A 250 -24.41 9.89 -8.40
C ARG A 250 -23.56 10.73 -9.36
N PRO A 251 -24.02 11.00 -10.59
CA PRO A 251 -23.31 11.87 -11.53
C PRO A 251 -22.97 13.25 -10.93
N GLU A 252 -23.85 13.76 -10.07
CA GLU A 252 -23.73 15.07 -9.42
C GLU A 252 -22.49 15.15 -8.53
N TYR A 253 -22.05 14.05 -7.91
CA TYR A 253 -20.82 14.03 -7.12
C TYR A 253 -19.58 14.19 -8.01
N HIS A 254 -19.59 13.51 -9.16
CA HIS A 254 -18.47 13.59 -10.10
C HIS A 254 -18.39 14.98 -10.74
N GLN A 255 -19.54 15.60 -11.05
CA GLN A 255 -19.60 16.87 -11.77
C GLN A 255 -19.44 18.13 -10.91
N ARG A 256 -19.24 18.00 -9.59
CA ARG A 256 -18.98 19.15 -8.70
C ARG A 256 -17.74 19.93 -9.15
N ARG A 257 -17.78 21.26 -8.98
CA ARG A 257 -16.63 22.14 -9.26
C ARG A 257 -15.49 21.86 -8.29
#